data_AF-A0A348NSY4-F1
#
_entry.id   AF-A0A348NSY4-F1
#
_cell.length_a   1.000
_cell.length_b   1.000
_cell.length_c   1.000
_cell.angle_alpha   90.00
_cell.angle_beta   90.00
_cell.angle_gamma   90.00
#
_symmetry.space_group_name_H-M   'P 1'
#
loop_
_entity.id
_entity.type
_entity.pdbx_description
1 polymer ?
#
loop_
_entity_poly.entity_id
_entity_poly.type
_entity_poly.pdbx_seq_one_letter_code
_entity_poly.pdbx_strand_id
1 'polypeptide(L)'
;MAEQTRVAVVDDHELVAMAVGGIIDDTSGLTFVRHERSMAALVSRGRDADLVVLDLSLGDDSSPGSNVRTAANWGASVLILTAAENPYLVREASRT
;
A
#
# COMPACT_ATOMS: atom_id res chain seq x y z
N MET A 1 -13.39 -17.63 14.54
CA MET A 1 -13.00 -16.21 14.51
C MET A 1 -12.91 -15.85 13.04
N ALA A 2 -13.59 -14.80 12.57
CA ALA A 2 -13.42 -14.38 11.19
C ALA A 2 -11.96 -13.94 11.00
N GLU A 3 -11.32 -14.41 9.93
CA GLU A 3 -9.94 -14.06 9.65
C GLU A 3 -9.87 -12.56 9.29
N GLN A 4 -9.12 -11.80 10.09
CA GLN A 4 -9.05 -10.35 9.96
C GLN A 4 -7.90 -10.01 9.01
N THR A 5 -8.20 -9.32 7.90
CA THR A 5 -7.19 -8.95 6.91
C THR A 5 -6.40 -7.75 7.41
N ARG A 6 -5.09 -7.91 7.54
CA ARG A 6 -4.18 -6.84 7.99
C ARG A 6 -3.79 -5.95 6.82
N VAL A 7 -4.05 -4.66 6.93
CA VAL A 7 -3.86 -3.70 5.84
C VAL A 7 -2.80 -2.66 6.23
N ALA A 8 -1.76 -2.56 5.41
CA ALA A 8 -0.78 -1.48 5.49
C ALA A 8 -1.06 -0.44 4.41
N VAL A 9 -0.69 0.82 4.66
CA VAL A 9 -0.80 1.92 3.69
C VAL A 9 0.61 2.43 3.36
N VAL A 10 0.91 2.61 2.07
CA VAL A 10 2.15 3.23 1.59
C VAL A 10 1.78 4.44 0.76
N ASP A 11 2.09 5.61 1.31
CA ASP A 11 1.75 6.92 0.74
C ASP A 11 2.73 7.96 1.30
N ASP A 12 3.20 8.90 0.51
CA ASP A 12 4.11 9.95 0.96
C ASP A 12 3.40 11.09 1.73
N HIS A 13 2.06 11.09 1.73
CA HIS A 13 1.16 12.03 2.42
C HIS A 13 0.48 11.42 3.66
N GLU A 14 0.84 11.93 4.84
CA GLU A 14 0.27 11.46 6.13
C GLU A 14 -1.26 11.66 6.25
N LEU A 15 -1.82 12.70 5.62
CA LEU A 15 -3.26 12.97 5.65
C LEU A 15 -4.09 11.86 4.97
N VAL A 16 -3.60 11.34 3.84
CA VAL A 16 -4.27 10.25 3.11
C VAL A 16 -4.22 8.99 3.96
N ALA A 17 -3.06 8.69 4.54
CA ALA A 17 -2.88 7.54 5.41
C ALA A 17 -3.80 7.56 6.63
N MET A 18 -3.96 8.71 7.29
CA MET A 18 -4.90 8.86 8.42
C MET A 18 -6.35 8.63 8.00
N ALA A 19 -6.78 9.20 6.87
CA ALA A 19 -8.14 9.03 6.38
C ALA A 19 -8.44 7.57 6.01
N VAL A 20 -7.53 6.94 5.26
CA VAL A 20 -7.66 5.54 4.84
C VAL A 20 -7.60 4.60 6.04
N GLY A 21 -6.69 4.84 6.99
CA GLY A 21 -6.60 4.07 8.23
C GLY A 21 -7.91 4.06 9.03
N GLY A 22 -8.55 5.23 9.16
CA GLY A 22 -9.86 5.33 9.81
C GLY A 22 -10.96 4.52 9.11
N ILE A 23 -10.99 4.52 7.77
CA ILE A 23 -11.94 3.71 6.99
C ILE A 23 -11.67 2.22 7.18
N ILE A 24 -10.40 1.80 7.19
CA ILE A 24 -10.01 0.40 7.39
C ILE A 24 -10.47 -0.08 8.77
N ASP A 25 -10.21 0.67 9.84
CA ASP A 25 -10.55 0.26 11.20
C ASP A 25 -12.07 0.27 11.47
N ASP A 26 -12.85 1.10 10.76
CA ASP A 26 -14.32 1.08 10.81
C ASP A 26 -14.94 -0.06 9.96
N THR A 27 -14.13 -0.74 9.14
CA THR A 27 -14.60 -1.82 8.26
C THR A 27 -14.45 -3.19 8.92
N SER A 28 -15.56 -3.92 9.02
CA SER A 28 -15.58 -5.24 9.64
C SER A 28 -14.69 -6.23 8.87
N GLY A 29 -13.82 -6.94 9.59
CA GLY A 29 -12.91 -7.92 9.00
C GLY A 29 -11.59 -7.34 8.47
N LEU A 30 -11.37 -6.04 8.60
CA LEU A 30 -10.08 -5.40 8.32
C LEU A 30 -9.41 -4.90 9.62
N THR A 31 -8.11 -4.62 9.54
CA THR A 31 -7.35 -3.95 10.60
C THR A 31 -6.23 -3.15 9.98
N PHE A 32 -6.13 -1.87 10.32
CA PHE A 32 -5.00 -1.05 9.92
C PHE A 32 -3.79 -1.40 10.77
N VAL A 33 -2.68 -1.81 10.14
CA VAL A 33 -1.46 -2.20 10.89
C VAL A 33 -0.44 -1.07 11.02
N ARG A 34 -0.15 -0.37 9.92
CA ARG A 34 0.72 0.81 9.90
C ARG A 34 0.66 1.53 8.57
N HIS A 35 1.23 2.74 8.59
CA HIS A 35 1.57 3.52 7.43
C HIS A 35 3.09 3.64 7.30
N GLU A 36 3.58 3.68 6.06
CA GLU A 36 4.97 4.00 5.73
C GLU A 36 5.01 4.89 4.48
N ARG A 37 6.10 5.66 4.31
CA ARG A 37 6.25 6.59 3.18
C ARG A 37 6.88 5.95 1.94
N SER A 38 7.37 4.72 2.04
CA SER A 38 7.92 3.96 0.93
C SER A 38 7.73 2.46 1.11
N MET A 39 7.72 1.72 -0.01
CA MET A 39 7.71 0.26 0.05
C MET A 39 8.96 -0.30 0.72
N ALA A 40 10.12 0.35 0.56
CA ALA A 40 11.36 -0.06 1.21
C ALA A 40 11.26 0.03 2.73
N ALA A 41 10.67 1.11 3.26
CA ALA A 41 10.42 1.26 4.70
C ALA A 41 9.45 0.19 5.20
N LEU A 42 8.38 -0.09 4.46
CA LEU A 42 7.39 -1.12 4.81
C LEU A 42 8.02 -2.50 4.98
N VAL A 43 8.82 -2.95 4.01
CA VAL A 43 9.40 -4.31 4.01
C VAL A 43 10.68 -4.44 4.83
N SER A 44 11.22 -3.35 5.37
CA SER A 44 12.37 -3.37 6.28
C SER A 44 12.08 -4.14 7.58
N ARG A 45 10.80 -4.33 7.89
CA ARG A 45 10.29 -5.10 9.03
C ARG A 45 9.68 -6.41 8.53
N GLY A 46 9.55 -7.38 9.43
CA GLY A 46 8.91 -8.67 9.10
C GLY A 46 7.48 -8.49 8.60
N ARG A 47 6.99 -9.47 7.82
CA ARG A 47 5.64 -9.42 7.25
C ARG A 47 4.58 -9.44 8.35
N ASP A 48 3.76 -8.41 8.37
CA ASP A 48 2.68 -8.15 9.32
C ASP A 48 1.42 -7.60 8.63
N ALA A 49 1.42 -7.49 7.30
CA ALA A 49 0.24 -7.15 6.49
C ALA A 49 -0.05 -8.24 5.44
N ASP A 50 -1.32 -8.34 5.07
CA ASP A 50 -1.86 -9.22 4.04
C ASP A 50 -2.20 -8.44 2.76
N LEU A 51 -2.53 -7.16 2.91
CA LEU A 51 -2.83 -6.21 1.85
C LEU A 51 -2.02 -4.93 2.04
N VAL A 52 -1.48 -4.39 0.95
CA VAL A 52 -0.87 -3.07 0.89
C VAL A 52 -1.73 -2.16 0.02
N VAL A 53 -2.24 -1.08 0.61
CA VAL A 53 -2.79 0.06 -0.13
C VAL A 53 -1.62 0.94 -0.55
N LEU A 54 -1.41 1.09 -1.86
CA LEU A 54 -0.20 1.70 -2.42
C LEU A 54 -0.54 2.91 -3.29
N ASP A 55 0.03 4.07 -2.96
CA ASP A 55 0.11 5.18 -3.90
C ASP A 55 1.24 4.96 -4.93
N LEU A 56 1.01 5.47 -6.14
CA LEU A 56 1.93 5.31 -7.27
C LEU A 56 3.05 6.36 -7.32
N SER A 57 2.99 7.41 -6.50
CA SER A 57 3.88 8.57 -6.57
C SER A 57 4.47 8.91 -5.20
N LEU A 58 5.40 8.07 -4.73
CA LEU A 58 5.95 8.15 -3.37
C LEU A 58 7.11 9.15 -3.18
N GLY A 59 7.52 9.88 -4.22
CA GLY A 59 8.55 10.92 -4.13
C GLY A 59 9.97 10.43 -3.77
N ASP A 60 10.22 9.13 -3.75
CA ASP A 60 11.48 8.48 -3.35
C ASP A 60 12.26 7.86 -4.53
N ASP A 61 11.96 8.32 -5.75
CA ASP A 61 12.49 7.83 -7.04
C ASP A 61 12.18 6.34 -7.35
N SER A 62 11.37 5.67 -6.54
CA SER A 62 10.89 4.31 -6.82
C SER A 62 9.89 4.29 -7.99
N SER A 63 9.84 3.15 -8.68
CA SER A 63 8.90 2.94 -9.79
C SER A 63 7.66 2.17 -9.30
N PRO A 64 6.44 2.49 -9.78
CA PRO A 64 5.22 1.72 -9.48
C PRO A 64 5.40 0.21 -9.61
N GLY A 65 5.99 -0.24 -10.71
CA GLY A 65 6.23 -1.67 -10.96
C GLY A 65 7.20 -2.29 -9.96
N SER A 66 8.24 -1.56 -9.53
CA SER A 66 9.15 -2.05 -8.48
C SER A 66 8.46 -2.18 -7.13
N ASN A 67 7.54 -1.26 -6.80
CA ASN A 67 6.78 -1.26 -5.57
C ASN A 67 5.80 -2.43 -5.51
N VAL A 68 5.04 -2.67 -6.59
CA VAL A 68 4.13 -3.82 -6.71
C VAL A 68 4.89 -5.14 -6.57
N ARG A 69 6.02 -5.30 -7.28
CA ARG A 69 6.88 -6.50 -7.15
C ARG A 69 7.42 -6.68 -5.73
N THR A 70 7.80 -5.59 -5.07
CA THR A 70 8.30 -5.63 -3.69
C THR A 70 7.23 -6.12 -2.72
N ALA A 71 6.00 -5.61 -2.84
CA ALA A 71 4.87 -6.07 -2.03
C ALA A 71 4.53 -7.55 -2.29
N ALA A 72 4.51 -7.96 -3.55
CA ALA A 72 4.27 -9.36 -3.93
C ALA A 72 5.35 -10.30 -3.38
N ASN A 73 6.63 -9.94 -3.49
CA ASN A 73 7.75 -10.70 -2.93
C ASN A 73 7.72 -10.74 -1.39
N TRP A 74 7.24 -9.67 -0.75
CA TRP A 74 6.98 -9.64 0.69
C TRP A 74 5.78 -10.50 1.10
N GLY A 75 4.98 -10.95 0.14
CA GLY A 75 3.86 -11.88 0.32
C GLY A 75 2.51 -11.21 0.55
N ALA A 76 2.37 -9.93 0.24
CA ALA A 76 1.11 -9.19 0.39
C ALA A 76 0.44 -8.94 -0.97
N SER A 77 -0.90 -8.92 -0.96
CA SER A 77 -1.70 -8.40 -2.08
C SER A 77 -1.53 -6.89 -2.18
N VAL A 78 -1.77 -6.32 -3.37
CA VAL A 78 -1.65 -4.87 -3.59
C VAL A 78 -2.98 -4.30 -4.09
N LEU A 79 -3.44 -3.24 -3.44
CA LEU A 79 -4.51 -2.37 -3.91
C LEU A 79 -3.91 -0.99 -4.21
N ILE A 80 -4.03 -0.52 -5.44
CA ILE A 80 -3.51 0.79 -5.82
C ILE A 80 -4.55 1.86 -5.44
N LEU A 81 -4.12 2.87 -4.68
CA LEU A 81 -4.90 4.06 -4.37
C LEU A 81 -4.13 5.28 -4.90
N THR A 82 -4.61 5.89 -5.97
CA THR A 82 -3.98 7.07 -6.55
C THR A 82 -5.04 7.97 -7.16
N ALA A 83 -4.77 9.28 -7.22
CA ALA A 83 -5.64 10.25 -7.91
C ALA A 83 -5.71 10.00 -9.44
N ALA A 84 -4.93 9.06 -9.97
CA ALA A 84 -4.90 8.63 -11.37
C ALA A 84 -4.61 9.76 -12.36
N GLU A 85 -4.04 10.87 -11.89
CA GLU A 85 -3.74 12.06 -12.70
C GLU A 85 -2.71 11.78 -13.79
N ASN A 86 -1.89 10.72 -13.61
CA ASN A 86 -0.91 10.29 -14.60
C ASN A 86 -1.23 8.88 -15.16
N PRO A 87 -1.81 8.78 -16.37
CA PRO A 87 -2.13 7.52 -17.03
C PRO A 87 -0.92 6.61 -17.29
N TYR A 88 0.30 7.17 -17.32
CA TYR A 88 1.53 6.38 -17.47
C TYR A 88 1.78 5.52 -16.23
N LEU A 89 1.66 6.10 -15.02
CA LEU A 89 1.91 5.39 -13.76
C LEU A 89 0.94 4.21 -13.58
N VAL A 90 -0.34 4.41 -13.93
CA VAL A 90 -1.35 3.34 -13.88
C VAL A 90 -0.96 2.17 -14.80
N ARG A 91 -0.58 2.45 -16.06
CA ARG A 91 -0.16 1.41 -17.01
C ARG A 91 1.13 0.72 -16.59
N GLU A 92 2.05 1.44 -15.95
CA GLU A 92 3.29 0.85 -15.45
C GLU A 92 3.00 -0.17 -14.34
N ALA A 93 2.10 0.18 -13.41
CA ALA A 93 1.71 -0.70 -12.31
C ALA A 93 0.99 -1.98 -12.78
N SER A 94 0.24 -1.94 -13.89
CA SER A 94 -0.48 -3.11 -14.41
C SER A 94 0.35 -4.11 -15.23
N ARG A 95 1.65 -3.86 -15.45
CA ARG A 95 2.53 -4.72 -16.30
C ARG A 95 3.25 -5.83 -15.53
N THR A 96 3.10 -5.87 -14.21
CA THR A 96 3.72 -6.84 -13.29
C THR A 96 2.85 -8.07 -13.11
#